data_AF-A0A845LC05-F1
#
_entry.id   AF-A0A845LC05-F1
#
_cell.length_a   1.000
_cell.length_b   1.000
_cell.length_c   1.000
_cell.angle_alpha   90.00
_cell.angle_beta   90.00
_cell.angle_gamma   90.00
#
_symmetry.space_group_name_H-M   'P 1'
#
loop_
_entity.id
_entity.type
_entity.pdbx_description
1 polymer ?
#
loop_
_entity_poly.entity_id
_entity_poly.type
_entity_poly.pdbx_seq_one_letter_code
_entity_poly.pdbx_strand_id
1 'polypeptide(L)'
;MNEWNVGAIAAITGGQLLSGRPEDPVRYVCERLADCGKGDVLIPLVKIADPAGYAARAARQGVGALVLPARVAAAAANAAVPVISANSVRDAYFKLVKAYRRRCKARIIAVTGSAGKTTTKEMIAAVLAEGGEVQKNWRNYNGPYGIGYTLFRLRPRHDFGVLEVGAYIPDSIDFGARLAAPEIGVITCIGLGHAEDLGGREGVLREKQKLLRHLPEKGLLVLNGDDPGCRSLDLSRCKAPVRWVGLEREREDLFLWAEGIQVHRNGTRFQLCGLEREVEVELPGFYGRPAVIDALLTAVVADHVGLSPESIAIGLTKVQQTPGRFSPIRLPGRRLLIDATYNANPHSMSASLESASKLAEEGKRLAVLGTMSNLGEEAPEQHRAVGRLAAELGIALIALGQYAENMAAGAQEAGGTVIYASKQWRKDHIVDLALNLLPEEGVLLVKASNSVELEIVAEAIEKEAARRSGLIPPLAKIVPTRYYGFQRHPVTREWAPHEGIDLSARRGTPIVAVADGTVSKVQMDHPTYGNHLEIDHGDGIVTGYAHAHKIYVNVGERVAQGQSIAEVGNTGRTTGPHLHFEVRFHGKAVDPYYYVIR
;
A
#
# COMPACT_ATOMS: atom_id res chain seq x y z
N MET A 1 30.73 -4.29 -8.24
CA MET A 1 31.08 -3.81 -6.88
C MET A 1 32.31 -4.58 -6.46
N ASN A 2 33.35 -3.93 -5.92
CA ASN A 2 34.48 -4.66 -5.34
C ASN A 2 33.93 -5.64 -4.30
N GLU A 3 34.23 -6.93 -4.46
CA GLU A 3 33.75 -7.97 -3.56
C GLU A 3 34.21 -7.67 -2.13
N TRP A 4 33.28 -7.76 -1.17
CA TRP A 4 33.66 -7.74 0.23
C TRP A 4 34.36 -9.05 0.52
N ASN A 5 35.20 -9.06 1.55
CA ASN A 5 35.67 -10.31 2.13
C ASN A 5 35.29 -10.35 3.62
N VAL A 6 35.37 -11.53 4.21
CA VAL A 6 35.02 -11.76 5.62
C VAL A 6 35.78 -10.81 6.55
N GLY A 7 37.06 -10.56 6.29
CA GLY A 7 37.89 -9.62 7.06
C GLY A 7 37.35 -8.20 7.05
N ALA A 8 36.86 -7.73 5.90
CA ALA A 8 36.21 -6.43 5.78
C ALA A 8 34.91 -6.36 6.59
N ILE A 9 34.13 -7.45 6.66
CA ILE A 9 32.93 -7.51 7.51
C ILE A 9 33.30 -7.40 8.98
N ALA A 10 34.32 -8.15 9.42
CA ALA A 10 34.80 -8.09 10.80
C ALA A 10 35.26 -6.67 11.15
N ALA A 11 36.04 -6.03 10.28
CA ALA A 11 36.50 -4.65 10.46
C ALA A 11 35.33 -3.64 10.51
N ILE A 12 34.38 -3.70 9.58
CA ILE A 12 33.22 -2.79 9.54
C ILE A 12 32.36 -2.94 10.81
N THR A 13 32.14 -4.17 11.24
CA THR A 13 31.31 -4.44 12.43
C THR A 13 32.05 -4.11 13.73
N GLY A 14 33.38 -4.04 13.69
CA GLY A 14 34.23 -4.03 14.88
C GLY A 14 34.17 -5.38 15.61
N GLY A 15 33.89 -6.45 14.88
CA GLY A 15 33.78 -7.81 15.39
C GLY A 15 35.08 -8.59 15.23
N GLN A 16 35.18 -9.73 15.94
CA GLN A 16 36.32 -10.64 15.86
C GLN A 16 35.96 -11.85 14.98
N LEU A 17 36.82 -12.18 14.01
CA LEU A 17 36.68 -13.40 13.23
C LEU A 17 37.08 -14.60 14.11
N LEU A 18 36.13 -15.50 14.40
CA LEU A 18 36.35 -16.70 15.20
C LEU A 18 36.72 -17.92 14.35
N SER A 19 36.22 -17.99 13.12
CA SER A 19 36.48 -19.08 12.18
C SER A 19 36.28 -18.64 10.73
N GLY A 20 36.89 -19.35 9.78
CA GLY A 20 36.94 -18.99 8.35
C GLY A 20 38.18 -18.17 7.99
N ARG A 21 38.32 -17.79 6.71
CA ARG A 21 39.49 -17.03 6.24
C ARG A 21 39.11 -15.58 5.97
N PRO A 22 39.91 -14.58 6.41
CA PRO A 22 39.62 -13.16 6.16
C PRO A 22 39.43 -12.81 4.68
N GLU A 23 40.12 -13.50 3.78
CA GLU A 23 40.09 -13.31 2.33
C GLU A 23 38.88 -13.94 1.63
N ASP A 24 38.08 -14.75 2.31
CA ASP A 24 36.91 -15.41 1.72
C ASP A 24 35.91 -14.36 1.18
N PRO A 25 35.48 -14.45 -0.09
CA PRO A 25 34.63 -13.45 -0.71
C PRO A 25 33.20 -13.54 -0.19
N VAL A 26 32.57 -12.38 0.00
CA VAL A 26 31.17 -12.24 0.38
C VAL A 26 30.46 -11.20 -0.49
N ARG A 27 29.14 -11.36 -0.65
CA ARG A 27 28.36 -10.66 -1.67
C ARG A 27 27.42 -9.61 -1.09
N TYR A 28 26.28 -10.04 -0.57
CA TYR A 28 25.25 -9.15 -0.02
C TYR A 28 25.02 -9.41 1.46
N VAL A 29 24.26 -8.54 2.12
CA VAL A 29 23.92 -8.70 3.54
C VAL A 29 22.45 -9.07 3.66
N CYS A 30 22.13 -10.00 4.54
CA CYS A 30 20.79 -10.52 4.78
C CYS A 30 20.54 -10.60 6.30
N GLU A 31 19.28 -10.42 6.69
CA GLU A 31 18.87 -10.48 8.11
C GLU A 31 18.22 -11.80 8.49
N ARG A 32 17.79 -12.57 7.49
CA ARG A 32 17.10 -13.85 7.65
C ARG A 32 17.76 -14.86 6.75
N LEU A 33 18.00 -16.05 7.29
CA LEU A 33 18.57 -17.15 6.53
C LEU A 33 17.76 -17.48 5.27
N ALA A 34 16.42 -17.39 5.33
CA ALA A 34 15.54 -17.61 4.18
C ALA A 34 15.75 -16.61 3.02
N ASP A 35 16.34 -15.44 3.30
CA ASP A 35 16.63 -14.42 2.28
C ASP A 35 18.06 -14.53 1.72
N CYS A 36 18.91 -15.39 2.29
CA CYS A 36 20.32 -15.51 1.90
C CYS A 36 20.51 -16.31 0.62
N GLY A 37 21.31 -15.79 -0.30
CA GLY A 37 21.94 -16.56 -1.37
C GLY A 37 23.32 -17.07 -0.99
N LYS A 38 23.91 -17.85 -1.89
CA LYS A 38 25.30 -18.30 -1.77
C LYS A 38 26.25 -17.11 -1.75
N GLY A 39 27.12 -17.08 -0.74
CA GLY A 39 28.13 -16.03 -0.50
C GLY A 39 27.59 -14.81 0.26
N ASP A 40 26.33 -14.78 0.67
CA ASP A 40 25.80 -13.64 1.42
C ASP A 40 26.24 -13.66 2.90
N VAL A 41 26.35 -12.50 3.51
CA VAL A 41 26.59 -12.28 4.93
C VAL A 41 25.25 -12.28 5.66
N LEU A 42 25.09 -13.14 6.65
CA LEU A 42 23.89 -13.21 7.46
C LEU A 42 24.14 -12.55 8.83
N ILE A 43 23.37 -11.50 9.12
CA ILE A 43 23.32 -10.82 10.42
C ILE A 43 21.91 -10.94 11.03
N PRO A 44 21.63 -12.01 11.78
CA PRO A 44 20.31 -12.26 12.31
C PRO A 44 19.93 -11.25 13.39
N LEU A 45 18.78 -10.60 13.22
CA LEU A 45 18.19 -9.67 14.20
C LEU A 45 17.26 -10.37 15.21
N VAL A 46 17.28 -11.69 15.23
CA VAL A 46 16.45 -12.54 16.10
C VAL A 46 17.31 -13.25 17.14
N LYS A 47 16.69 -13.67 18.25
CA LYS A 47 17.35 -14.52 19.23
C LYS A 47 17.62 -15.90 18.60
N ILE A 48 18.85 -16.40 18.74
CA ILE A 48 19.25 -17.73 18.27
C ILE A 48 19.33 -18.65 19.48
N ALA A 49 18.44 -19.66 19.54
CA ALA A 49 18.42 -20.64 20.62
C ALA A 49 19.49 -21.73 20.45
N ASP A 50 19.72 -22.19 19.22
CA ASP A 50 20.74 -23.17 18.85
C ASP A 50 21.73 -22.56 17.82
N PRO A 51 22.82 -21.92 18.28
CA PRO A 51 23.80 -21.28 17.40
C PRO A 51 24.52 -22.26 16.48
N ALA A 52 24.84 -23.47 16.97
CA ALA A 52 25.55 -24.48 16.20
C ALA A 52 24.67 -25.00 15.05
N GLY A 53 23.43 -25.37 15.32
CA GLY A 53 22.48 -25.81 14.30
C GLY A 53 22.07 -24.69 13.35
N TYR A 54 21.99 -23.44 13.83
CA TYR A 54 21.78 -22.28 12.95
C TYR A 54 22.96 -22.10 11.98
N ALA A 55 24.20 -22.20 12.47
CA ALA A 55 25.38 -22.08 11.64
C ALA A 55 25.54 -23.24 10.65
N ALA A 56 25.23 -24.47 11.06
CA ALA A 56 25.20 -25.63 10.16
C ALA A 56 24.17 -25.46 9.03
N ARG A 57 22.99 -24.90 9.31
CA ARG A 57 21.99 -24.58 8.28
C ARG A 57 22.50 -23.50 7.32
N ALA A 58 23.11 -22.44 7.84
CA ALA A 58 23.69 -21.39 7.03
C ALA A 58 24.80 -21.92 6.10
N ALA A 59 25.69 -22.77 6.62
CA ALA A 59 26.73 -23.44 5.83
C ALA A 59 26.12 -24.29 4.70
N ARG A 60 25.07 -25.09 4.97
CA ARG A 60 24.39 -25.89 3.94
C ARG A 60 23.77 -25.04 2.83
N GLN A 61 23.29 -23.84 3.15
CA GLN A 61 22.75 -22.89 2.17
C GLN A 61 23.86 -22.11 1.42
N GLY A 62 25.12 -22.28 1.81
CA GLY A 62 26.26 -21.60 1.20
C GLY A 62 26.41 -20.15 1.62
N VAL A 63 25.90 -19.76 2.79
CA VAL A 63 26.11 -18.43 3.38
C VAL A 63 27.61 -18.17 3.50
N GLY A 64 28.06 -16.97 3.12
CA GLY A 64 29.48 -16.59 3.09
C GLY A 64 30.05 -16.17 4.45
N ALA A 65 29.23 -15.63 5.35
CA ALA A 65 29.63 -15.33 6.73
C ALA A 65 28.44 -15.16 7.67
N LEU A 66 28.65 -15.41 8.96
CA LEU A 66 27.70 -15.13 10.04
C LEU A 66 28.23 -14.02 10.96
N VAL A 67 27.39 -13.03 11.26
CA VAL A 67 27.68 -12.03 12.31
C VAL A 67 26.79 -12.31 13.50
N LEU A 68 27.36 -12.86 14.57
CA LEU A 68 26.62 -13.34 15.74
C LEU A 68 26.98 -12.54 17.01
N PRO A 69 26.07 -12.46 18.00
CA PRO A 69 26.41 -11.83 19.27
C PRO A 69 27.51 -12.63 19.97
N ALA A 70 28.50 -11.94 20.56
CA ALA A 70 29.70 -12.56 21.15
C ALA A 70 29.38 -13.73 22.10
N ARG A 71 28.34 -13.58 22.93
CA ARG A 71 27.87 -14.59 23.89
C ARG A 71 27.46 -15.94 23.28
N VAL A 72 27.11 -16.00 21.99
CA VAL A 72 26.70 -17.25 21.31
C VAL A 72 27.61 -17.64 20.15
N ALA A 73 28.48 -16.75 19.70
CA ALA A 73 29.31 -16.94 18.51
C ALA A 73 30.29 -18.11 18.65
N ALA A 74 30.84 -18.33 19.86
CA ALA A 74 31.78 -19.43 20.13
C ALA A 74 31.15 -20.82 19.86
N ALA A 75 29.87 -21.01 20.19
CA ALA A 75 29.16 -22.26 19.94
C ALA A 75 28.95 -22.55 18.44
N ALA A 76 29.08 -21.54 17.58
CA ALA A 76 29.00 -21.67 16.13
C ALA A 76 30.38 -21.78 15.44
N ALA A 77 31.49 -21.58 16.16
CA ALA A 77 32.81 -21.42 15.55
C ALA A 77 33.30 -22.65 14.76
N ASN A 78 32.86 -23.86 15.13
CA ASN A 78 33.23 -25.10 14.44
C ASN A 78 32.42 -25.37 13.16
N ALA A 79 31.48 -24.48 12.80
CA ALA A 79 30.70 -24.64 11.57
C ALA A 79 31.56 -24.35 10.32
N ALA A 80 31.20 -24.96 9.19
CA ALA A 80 31.87 -24.75 7.90
C ALA A 80 31.58 -23.38 7.24
N VAL A 81 30.99 -22.44 7.97
CA VAL A 81 30.73 -21.05 7.55
C VAL A 81 31.56 -20.11 8.43
N PRO A 82 32.21 -19.09 7.87
CA PRO A 82 32.93 -18.10 8.67
C PRO A 82 32.03 -17.44 9.73
N VAL A 83 32.53 -17.31 10.97
CA VAL A 83 31.79 -16.72 12.09
C VAL A 83 32.51 -15.50 12.63
N ILE A 84 31.81 -14.37 12.66
CA ILE A 84 32.25 -13.11 13.22
C ILE A 84 31.46 -12.85 14.50
N SER A 85 32.15 -12.65 15.62
CA SER A 85 31.54 -12.25 16.89
C SER A 85 31.42 -10.73 16.97
N ALA A 86 30.24 -10.22 17.33
CA ALA A 86 29.99 -8.80 17.54
C ALA A 86 29.51 -8.56 18.98
N ASN A 87 30.09 -7.56 19.65
CA ASN A 87 29.66 -7.14 20.99
C ASN A 87 28.20 -6.63 20.99
N SER A 88 27.84 -5.91 19.92
CA SER A 88 26.47 -5.43 19.68
C SER A 88 26.09 -5.73 18.23
N VAL A 89 25.18 -6.69 18.03
CA VAL A 89 24.64 -7.03 16.70
C VAL A 89 23.90 -5.83 16.11
N ARG A 90 23.23 -5.03 16.95
CA ARG A 90 22.56 -3.79 16.53
C ARG A 90 23.54 -2.79 15.94
N ASP A 91 24.66 -2.55 16.60
CA ASP A 91 25.65 -1.57 16.10
C ASP A 91 26.38 -2.10 14.88
N ALA A 92 26.74 -3.39 14.88
CA ALA A 92 27.29 -4.09 13.73
C ALA A 92 26.37 -3.96 12.50
N TYR A 93 25.06 -4.14 12.71
CA TYR A 93 24.05 -3.98 11.67
C TYR A 93 24.05 -2.58 11.06
N PHE A 94 23.92 -1.53 11.88
CA PHE A 94 23.86 -0.17 11.33
C PHE A 94 25.19 0.31 10.74
N LYS A 95 26.34 -0.20 11.23
CA LYS A 95 27.64 0.01 10.58
C LYS A 95 27.68 -0.66 9.20
N LEU A 96 27.19 -1.89 9.07
CA LEU A 96 27.07 -2.59 7.79
C LEU A 96 26.12 -1.86 6.84
N VAL A 97 24.96 -1.39 7.30
CA VAL A 97 24.02 -0.60 6.47
C VAL A 97 24.71 0.62 5.88
N LYS A 98 25.43 1.40 6.71
CA LYS A 98 26.18 2.58 6.24
C LYS A 98 27.27 2.21 5.23
N ALA A 99 28.05 1.15 5.51
CA ALA A 99 29.09 0.68 4.61
C ALA A 99 28.54 0.15 3.28
N TYR A 100 27.36 -0.47 3.31
CA TYR A 100 26.66 -0.98 2.14
C TYR A 100 26.11 0.17 1.29
N ARG A 101 25.41 1.14 1.90
CA ARG A 101 24.86 2.31 1.22
C ARG A 101 25.93 3.11 0.47
N ARG A 102 27.11 3.31 1.08
CA ARG A 102 28.24 4.02 0.45
C ARG A 102 28.74 3.39 -0.85
N ARG A 103 28.47 2.10 -1.08
CA ARG A 103 28.86 1.38 -2.31
C ARG A 103 27.73 1.32 -3.34
N CYS A 104 26.51 1.67 -2.95
CA CYS A 104 25.36 1.71 -3.84
C CYS A 104 25.40 3.01 -4.64
N LYS A 105 25.24 2.90 -5.97
CA LYS A 105 25.13 4.04 -6.88
C LYS A 105 23.71 4.57 -7.04
N ALA A 106 22.71 3.80 -6.60
CA ALA A 106 21.31 4.18 -6.69
C ALA A 106 21.08 5.53 -6.02
N ARG A 107 20.35 6.42 -6.72
CA ARG A 107 19.91 7.70 -6.20
C ARG A 107 18.82 7.47 -5.17
N ILE A 108 18.98 8.00 -3.96
CA ILE A 108 18.03 7.76 -2.87
C ILE A 108 17.05 8.91 -2.70
N ILE A 109 15.76 8.58 -2.69
CA ILE A 109 14.64 9.46 -2.42
C ILE A 109 14.09 9.11 -1.05
N ALA A 110 14.08 10.06 -0.12
CA ALA A 110 13.50 9.91 1.21
C ALA A 110 12.16 10.66 1.31
N VAL A 111 11.08 9.93 1.63
CA VAL A 111 9.73 10.48 1.77
C VAL A 111 9.33 10.47 3.24
N THR A 112 8.91 11.61 3.79
CA THR A 112 8.31 11.71 5.12
C THR A 112 7.09 12.64 5.13
N GLY A 113 6.41 12.70 6.27
CA GLY A 113 5.19 13.48 6.48
C GLY A 113 4.22 12.82 7.45
N SER A 114 3.15 13.51 7.84
CA SER A 114 2.15 12.95 8.78
C SER A 114 1.12 12.07 8.06
N ALA A 115 0.75 12.40 6.83
CA ALA A 115 -0.09 11.62 5.90
C ALA A 115 0.59 11.51 4.51
N GLY A 116 0.03 10.80 3.53
CA GLY A 116 0.53 10.74 2.15
C GLY A 116 1.83 9.96 1.88
N LYS A 117 2.67 9.70 2.90
CA LYS A 117 3.98 9.04 2.75
C LYS A 117 4.00 7.78 1.88
N THR A 118 3.18 6.79 2.23
CA THR A 118 3.16 5.50 1.52
C THR A 118 2.67 5.69 0.10
N THR A 119 1.58 6.44 -0.10
CA THR A 119 1.03 6.76 -1.42
C THR A 119 2.05 7.46 -2.31
N THR A 120 2.68 8.54 -1.81
CA THR A 120 3.75 9.26 -2.52
C THR A 120 4.93 8.34 -2.84
N LYS A 121 5.37 7.49 -1.91
CA LYS A 121 6.45 6.52 -2.16
C LYS A 121 6.09 5.51 -3.25
N GLU A 122 4.86 5.00 -3.26
CA GLU A 122 4.37 4.09 -4.30
C GLU A 122 4.27 4.80 -5.67
N MET A 123 3.79 6.05 -5.69
CA MET A 123 3.73 6.89 -6.90
C MET A 123 5.12 7.19 -7.47
N ILE A 124 6.07 7.66 -6.65
CA ILE A 124 7.46 7.88 -7.06
C ILE A 124 8.05 6.59 -7.63
N ALA A 125 7.86 5.46 -6.95
CA ALA A 125 8.44 4.23 -7.44
C ALA A 125 7.84 3.75 -8.77
N ALA A 126 6.54 3.93 -8.99
CA ALA A 126 5.88 3.57 -10.25
C ALA A 126 6.34 4.49 -11.40
N VAL A 127 6.44 5.80 -11.14
CA VAL A 127 6.87 6.77 -12.15
C VAL A 127 8.35 6.59 -12.51
N LEU A 128 9.23 6.45 -11.51
CA LEU A 128 10.65 6.23 -11.77
C LEU A 128 10.94 4.91 -12.50
N ALA A 129 10.05 3.92 -12.40
CA ALA A 129 10.16 2.65 -13.11
C ALA A 129 10.04 2.81 -14.64
N GLU A 130 9.52 3.94 -15.14
CA GLU A 130 9.52 4.25 -16.58
C GLU A 130 10.90 4.62 -17.11
N GLY A 131 11.81 5.08 -16.24
CA GLY A 131 13.14 5.55 -16.61
C GLY A 131 14.30 4.70 -16.07
N GLY A 132 14.05 3.76 -15.16
CA GLY A 132 15.10 2.92 -14.57
C GLY A 132 14.59 1.90 -13.55
N GLU A 133 15.51 1.14 -12.98
CA GLU A 133 15.19 0.07 -12.03
C GLU A 133 15.10 0.61 -10.59
N VAL A 134 13.95 0.36 -9.95
CA VAL A 134 13.61 0.96 -8.65
C VAL A 134 13.58 -0.08 -7.54
N GLN A 135 14.26 0.20 -6.43
CA GLN A 135 14.05 -0.46 -5.15
C GLN A 135 13.24 0.44 -4.22
N LYS A 136 12.27 -0.11 -3.49
CA LYS A 136 11.53 0.63 -2.45
C LYS A 136 11.40 -0.16 -1.17
N ASN A 137 11.08 0.51 -0.06
CA ASN A 137 10.81 -0.20 1.19
C ASN A 137 9.45 -0.90 1.17
N TRP A 138 9.43 -2.10 1.75
CA TRP A 138 8.28 -3.00 1.75
C TRP A 138 7.27 -2.57 2.80
N ARG A 139 6.00 -2.38 2.40
CA ARG A 139 4.92 -1.93 3.32
C ARG A 139 5.36 -0.71 4.14
N ASN A 140 5.18 -0.75 5.46
CA ASN A 140 5.66 0.24 6.44
C ASN A 140 6.99 -0.15 7.09
N TYR A 141 7.92 -0.72 6.33
CA TYR A 141 9.28 -0.93 6.84
C TYR A 141 10.06 0.38 6.72
N ASN A 142 9.54 1.41 7.40
CA ASN A 142 9.96 2.80 7.38
C ASN A 142 10.76 3.23 8.63
N GLY A 143 10.92 2.30 9.59
CA GLY A 143 11.84 2.46 10.72
C GLY A 143 13.28 2.07 10.35
N PRO A 144 14.25 2.25 11.26
CA PRO A 144 15.67 2.11 10.92
C PRO A 144 16.10 0.74 10.40
N TYR A 145 15.53 -0.34 10.95
CA TYR A 145 15.75 -1.69 10.46
C TYR A 145 15.07 -1.92 9.10
N GLY A 146 13.90 -1.34 8.87
CA GLY A 146 13.23 -1.41 7.57
C GLY A 146 13.99 -0.68 6.46
N ILE A 147 14.61 0.45 6.81
CA ILE A 147 15.55 1.17 5.94
C ILE A 147 16.75 0.28 5.63
N GLY A 148 17.40 -0.31 6.64
CA GLY A 148 18.52 -1.24 6.44
C GLY A 148 18.16 -2.45 5.57
N TYR A 149 17.01 -3.08 5.83
CA TYR A 149 16.45 -4.19 5.05
C TYR A 149 16.33 -3.84 3.56
N THR A 150 15.91 -2.61 3.25
CA THR A 150 15.74 -2.13 1.89
C THR A 150 17.07 -1.79 1.24
N LEU A 151 17.97 -1.12 1.98
CA LEU A 151 19.30 -0.76 1.49
C LEU A 151 20.13 -2.00 1.16
N PHE A 152 20.07 -3.05 1.97
CA PHE A 152 20.73 -4.32 1.68
C PHE A 152 20.18 -5.06 0.44
N ARG A 153 19.02 -4.64 -0.07
CA ARG A 153 18.42 -5.17 -1.30
C ARG A 153 18.73 -4.32 -2.52
N LEU A 154 19.44 -3.20 -2.38
CA LEU A 154 19.98 -2.48 -3.51
C LEU A 154 20.97 -3.35 -4.28
N ARG A 155 20.97 -3.24 -5.60
CA ARG A 155 21.81 -4.01 -6.53
C ARG A 155 22.42 -3.06 -7.53
N PRO A 156 23.52 -3.43 -8.22
CA PRO A 156 24.14 -2.57 -9.24
C PRO A 156 23.19 -2.15 -10.37
N ARG A 157 22.15 -2.95 -10.62
CA ARG A 157 21.12 -2.65 -11.62
C ARG A 157 20.12 -1.58 -11.19
N HIS A 158 19.97 -1.31 -9.89
CA HIS A 158 18.98 -0.34 -9.43
C HIS A 158 19.52 1.08 -9.58
N ASP A 159 18.78 1.91 -10.29
CA ASP A 159 19.06 3.32 -10.50
C ASP A 159 18.53 4.17 -9.34
N PHE A 160 17.42 3.73 -8.73
CA PHE A 160 16.72 4.49 -7.70
C PHE A 160 16.41 3.65 -6.45
N GLY A 161 16.43 4.30 -5.29
CA GLY A 161 15.93 3.77 -4.03
C GLY A 161 14.92 4.71 -3.39
N VAL A 162 13.65 4.32 -3.29
CA VAL A 162 12.57 5.14 -2.71
C VAL A 162 12.24 4.65 -1.31
N LEU A 163 12.53 5.48 -0.32
CA LEU A 163 12.44 5.14 1.09
C LEU A 163 11.44 6.04 1.81
N GLU A 164 10.32 5.47 2.26
CA GLU A 164 9.55 6.09 3.34
C GLU A 164 10.36 6.10 4.64
N VAL A 165 10.49 7.24 5.30
CA VAL A 165 11.20 7.42 6.58
C VAL A 165 10.21 7.88 7.65
N GLY A 166 9.97 7.01 8.64
CA GLY A 166 9.02 7.24 9.72
C GLY A 166 9.55 8.17 10.82
N ALA A 167 8.67 8.98 11.39
CA ALA A 167 8.93 9.83 12.56
C ALA A 167 8.08 9.29 13.72
N TYR A 168 8.66 8.48 14.62
CA TYR A 168 7.93 7.88 15.73
C TYR A 168 8.31 8.53 17.05
N ILE A 169 9.62 8.63 17.29
CA ILE A 169 10.22 9.21 18.48
C ILE A 169 11.28 10.24 18.06
N PRO A 170 11.77 11.10 18.97
CA PRO A 170 12.84 12.04 18.65
C PRO A 170 14.05 11.36 17.98
N ASP A 171 14.57 12.00 16.94
CA ASP A 171 15.71 11.59 16.12
C ASP A 171 15.48 10.39 15.19
N SER A 172 14.25 9.90 15.04
CA SER A 172 13.89 8.88 14.06
C SER A 172 14.26 9.28 12.61
N ILE A 173 13.90 10.51 12.21
CA ILE A 173 14.18 11.05 10.88
C ILE A 173 15.67 11.28 10.70
N ASP A 174 16.35 11.83 11.71
CA ASP A 174 17.80 12.05 11.64
C ASP A 174 18.55 10.73 11.42
N PHE A 175 18.22 9.72 12.23
CA PHE A 175 18.87 8.43 12.15
C PHE A 175 18.57 7.73 10.82
N GLY A 176 17.31 7.71 10.40
CA GLY A 176 16.89 7.14 9.12
C GLY A 176 17.56 7.81 7.92
N ALA A 177 17.55 9.15 7.87
CA ALA A 177 18.18 9.92 6.80
C ALA A 177 19.71 9.73 6.78
N ARG A 178 20.36 9.65 7.94
CA ARG A 178 21.80 9.36 8.03
C ARG A 178 22.17 7.96 7.51
N LEU A 179 21.28 6.97 7.68
CA LEU A 179 21.47 5.63 7.10
C LEU A 179 21.24 5.64 5.59
N ALA A 180 20.16 6.30 5.15
CA ALA A 180 19.74 6.36 3.76
C ALA A 180 20.68 7.19 2.88
N ALA A 181 21.28 8.26 3.42
CA ALA A 181 22.02 9.27 2.67
C ALA A 181 21.25 9.70 1.39
N PRO A 182 20.07 10.34 1.57
CA PRO A 182 19.20 10.72 0.46
C PRO A 182 19.79 11.87 -0.36
N GLU A 183 19.51 11.85 -1.65
CA GLU A 183 19.80 12.95 -2.56
C GLU A 183 18.55 13.81 -2.79
N ILE A 184 17.37 13.20 -2.66
CA ILE A 184 16.07 13.88 -2.80
C ILE A 184 15.27 13.64 -1.52
N GLY A 185 14.71 14.70 -0.95
CA GLY A 185 13.80 14.65 0.19
C GLY A 185 12.42 15.14 -0.20
N VAL A 186 11.38 14.44 0.26
CA VAL A 186 9.98 14.82 0.05
C VAL A 186 9.29 14.89 1.41
N ILE A 187 8.62 16.02 1.69
CA ILE A 187 7.77 16.16 2.87
C ILE A 187 6.35 16.43 2.41
N THR A 188 5.46 15.45 2.63
CA THR A 188 4.08 15.47 2.15
C THR A 188 3.18 16.42 2.96
N CYS A 189 3.34 16.45 4.28
CA CYS A 189 2.67 17.39 5.20
C CYS A 189 3.25 17.32 6.63
N ILE A 190 2.99 18.36 7.43
CA ILE A 190 3.31 18.41 8.87
C ILE A 190 2.00 18.55 9.68
N GLY A 191 1.55 17.42 10.22
CA GLY A 191 0.35 17.33 11.08
C GLY A 191 0.60 16.62 12.41
N LEU A 192 -0.45 16.28 13.14
CA LEU A 192 -0.38 15.68 14.49
C LEU A 192 -0.07 14.16 14.56
N GLY A 193 0.50 13.57 13.52
CA GLY A 193 0.89 12.15 13.57
C GLY A 193 2.07 11.93 14.53
N HIS A 194 1.90 11.06 15.53
CA HIS A 194 2.86 10.81 16.62
C HIS A 194 3.12 12.05 17.50
N ALA A 195 2.14 12.94 17.63
CA ALA A 195 2.31 14.16 18.42
C ALA A 195 2.62 13.86 19.90
N GLU A 196 2.02 12.82 20.48
CA GLU A 196 2.28 12.41 21.87
C GLU A 196 3.77 12.10 22.10
N ASP A 197 4.34 11.22 21.27
CA ASP A 197 5.73 10.78 21.38
C ASP A 197 6.75 11.88 21.05
N LEU A 198 6.35 12.87 20.24
CA LEU A 198 7.23 13.92 19.73
C LEU A 198 7.11 15.25 20.47
N GLY A 199 6.15 15.39 21.39
CA GLY A 199 5.92 16.62 22.16
C GLY A 199 5.10 17.66 21.39
N GLY A 200 3.95 17.24 20.86
CA GLY A 200 2.99 18.09 20.17
C GLY A 200 3.34 18.41 18.71
N ARG A 201 2.56 19.30 18.09
CA ARG A 201 2.72 19.69 16.68
C ARG A 201 4.11 20.26 16.38
N GLU A 202 4.64 21.10 17.26
CA GLU A 202 5.99 21.65 17.13
C GLU A 202 7.06 20.56 17.16
N GLY A 203 6.87 19.56 18.01
CA GLY A 203 7.70 18.36 18.06
C GLY A 203 7.76 17.63 16.73
N VAL A 204 6.59 17.41 16.12
CA VAL A 204 6.48 16.79 14.79
C VAL A 204 7.19 17.61 13.72
N LEU A 205 7.02 18.94 13.74
CA LEU A 205 7.70 19.86 12.83
C LEU A 205 9.22 19.76 13.00
N ARG A 206 9.73 19.91 14.23
CA ARG A 206 11.16 19.82 14.54
C ARG A 206 11.75 18.48 14.11
N GLU A 207 11.03 17.38 14.30
CA GLU A 207 11.47 16.04 13.93
C GLU A 207 11.58 15.87 12.41
N LYS A 208 10.54 16.25 11.65
CA LYS A 208 10.53 16.12 10.18
C LYS A 208 11.51 17.08 9.51
N GLN A 209 11.72 18.25 10.10
CA GLN A 209 12.71 19.23 9.63
C GLN A 209 14.14 18.68 9.65
N LYS A 210 14.44 17.66 10.46
CA LYS A 210 15.77 17.03 10.49
C LYS A 210 16.17 16.41 9.14
N LEU A 211 15.23 16.12 8.23
CA LEU A 211 15.54 15.65 6.89
C LEU A 211 16.36 16.69 6.08
N LEU A 212 16.08 17.98 6.24
CA LEU A 212 16.64 19.06 5.42
C LEU A 212 18.18 19.10 5.45
N ARG A 213 18.78 18.85 6.63
CA ARG A 213 20.24 18.88 6.82
C ARG A 213 20.98 17.69 6.23
N HIS A 214 20.26 16.64 5.80
CA HIS A 214 20.86 15.45 5.19
C HIS A 214 20.88 15.51 3.67
N LEU A 215 20.24 16.51 3.07
CA LEU A 215 20.21 16.69 1.62
C LEU A 215 21.48 17.41 1.14
N PRO A 216 22.16 16.91 0.09
CA PRO A 216 23.34 17.55 -0.46
C PRO A 216 22.96 18.83 -1.24
N GLU A 217 23.94 19.72 -1.46
CA GLU A 217 23.76 20.97 -2.24
C GLU A 217 23.22 20.74 -3.65
N LYS A 218 23.62 19.64 -4.29
CA LYS A 218 23.12 19.22 -5.61
C LYS A 218 21.87 18.33 -5.54
N GLY A 219 21.29 18.18 -4.35
CA GLY A 219 20.10 17.38 -4.13
C GLY A 219 18.82 18.12 -4.49
N LEU A 220 17.70 17.71 -3.89
CA LEU A 220 16.41 18.37 -4.04
C LEU A 220 15.56 18.19 -2.78
N LEU A 221 14.86 19.24 -2.37
CA LEU A 221 13.77 19.18 -1.40
C LEU A 221 12.44 19.50 -2.09
N VAL A 222 11.45 18.62 -1.99
CA VAL A 222 10.10 18.82 -2.52
C VAL A 222 9.12 18.94 -1.37
N LEU A 223 8.32 20.01 -1.37
CA LEU A 223 7.40 20.35 -0.29
C LEU A 223 6.00 20.62 -0.82
N ASN A 224 5.01 20.24 -0.01
CA ASN A 224 3.62 20.62 -0.22
C ASN A 224 3.41 22.09 0.22
N GLY A 225 3.15 22.96 -0.74
CA GLY A 225 2.90 24.38 -0.52
C GLY A 225 1.52 24.69 0.05
N ASP A 226 0.56 23.77 -0.08
CA ASP A 226 -0.80 23.89 0.49
C ASP A 226 -0.85 23.50 1.97
N ASP A 227 0.21 22.86 2.50
CA ASP A 227 0.28 22.49 3.90
C ASP A 227 0.95 23.60 4.74
N PRO A 228 0.22 24.25 5.68
CA PRO A 228 0.77 25.33 6.49
C PRO A 228 1.97 24.91 7.34
N GLY A 229 2.04 23.63 7.71
CA GLY A 229 3.15 23.11 8.49
C GLY A 229 4.42 22.90 7.67
N CYS A 230 4.32 22.47 6.41
CA CYS A 230 5.42 22.52 5.44
C CYS A 230 5.91 23.95 5.23
N ARG A 231 4.99 24.93 5.13
CA ARG A 231 5.32 26.37 5.03
C ARG A 231 6.06 26.93 6.25
N SER A 232 5.91 26.29 7.40
CA SER A 232 6.56 26.69 8.66
C SER A 232 7.95 26.07 8.87
N LEU A 233 8.46 25.30 7.90
CA LEU A 233 9.82 24.73 7.98
C LEU A 233 10.90 25.81 7.87
N ASP A 234 11.91 25.73 8.73
CA ASP A 234 13.11 26.55 8.65
C ASP A 234 14.03 26.05 7.52
N LEU A 235 13.84 26.63 6.33
CA LEU A 235 14.59 26.27 5.12
C LEU A 235 16.05 26.72 5.14
N SER A 236 16.47 27.59 6.06
CA SER A 236 17.88 28.02 6.17
C SER A 236 18.83 26.85 6.47
N ARG A 237 18.26 25.73 6.94
CA ARG A 237 18.96 24.47 7.22
C ARG A 237 19.08 23.54 6.02
N CYS A 238 18.42 23.84 4.91
CA CYS A 238 18.48 23.06 3.69
C CYS A 238 19.45 23.69 2.71
N LYS A 239 20.40 22.88 2.24
CA LYS A 239 21.36 23.31 1.22
C LYS A 239 20.92 22.98 -0.21
N ALA A 240 19.94 22.08 -0.34
CA ALA A 240 19.40 21.67 -1.62
C ALA A 240 18.41 22.72 -2.15
N PRO A 241 18.26 22.86 -3.48
CA PRO A 241 17.13 23.55 -4.09
C PRO A 241 15.80 23.05 -3.53
N VAL A 242 14.87 23.99 -3.29
CA VAL A 242 13.52 23.72 -2.79
C VAL A 242 12.51 23.92 -3.91
N ARG A 243 11.57 22.97 -4.06
CA ARG A 243 10.46 23.03 -5.01
C ARG A 243 9.14 22.82 -4.27
N TRP A 244 8.21 23.75 -4.48
CA TRP A 244 6.88 23.74 -3.89
C TRP A 244 5.86 23.23 -4.89
N VAL A 245 4.87 22.48 -4.42
CA VAL A 245 3.70 22.08 -5.22
C VAL A 245 2.40 22.48 -4.54
N GLY A 246 1.33 22.66 -5.29
CA GLY A 246 0.03 23.01 -4.70
C GLY A 246 -1.11 22.95 -5.70
N LEU A 247 -2.33 23.19 -5.26
CA LEU A 247 -3.52 23.19 -6.12
C LEU A 247 -3.99 24.59 -6.54
N GLU A 248 -3.40 25.65 -5.97
CA GLU A 248 -3.81 27.03 -6.19
C GLU A 248 -2.85 27.77 -7.13
N ARG A 249 -3.31 28.00 -8.37
CA ARG A 249 -2.55 28.67 -9.44
C ARG A 249 -2.03 30.08 -9.07
N GLU A 250 -2.74 30.79 -8.19
CA GLU A 250 -2.43 32.19 -7.85
C GLU A 250 -1.14 32.36 -7.04
N ARG A 251 -0.50 31.27 -6.61
CA ARG A 251 0.76 31.33 -5.86
C ARG A 251 1.95 31.25 -6.81
N GLU A 252 2.65 32.39 -6.94
CA GLU A 252 3.81 32.54 -7.83
C GLU A 252 5.01 31.65 -7.47
N ASP A 253 5.04 31.08 -6.26
CA ASP A 253 6.17 30.30 -5.74
C ASP A 253 6.04 28.78 -5.96
N LEU A 254 4.93 28.33 -6.54
CA LEU A 254 4.72 26.92 -6.89
C LEU A 254 5.53 26.56 -8.14
N PHE A 255 6.28 25.47 -8.03
CA PHE A 255 6.98 24.87 -9.17
C PHE A 255 6.01 24.07 -10.04
N LEU A 256 5.14 23.25 -9.45
CA LEU A 256 4.07 22.53 -10.14
C LEU A 256 2.72 22.75 -9.46
N TRP A 257 1.65 22.77 -10.26
CA TRP A 257 0.28 22.80 -9.77
C TRP A 257 -0.66 21.95 -10.63
N ALA A 258 -1.89 21.80 -10.18
CA ALA A 258 -2.93 21.07 -10.89
C ALA A 258 -4.12 21.97 -11.23
N GLU A 259 -4.64 21.85 -12.45
CA GLU A 259 -5.86 22.53 -12.90
C GLU A 259 -6.94 21.52 -13.30
N GLY A 260 -8.21 21.95 -13.29
CA GLY A 260 -9.33 21.14 -13.79
C GLY A 260 -9.51 19.81 -13.06
N ILE A 261 -9.28 19.77 -11.74
CA ILE A 261 -9.39 18.54 -10.94
C ILE A 261 -10.84 18.01 -10.98
N GLN A 262 -11.00 16.83 -11.57
CA GLN A 262 -12.28 16.12 -11.66
C GLN A 262 -12.16 14.78 -10.93
N VAL A 263 -12.97 14.62 -9.89
CA VAL A 263 -13.09 13.36 -9.15
C VAL A 263 -14.23 12.55 -9.75
N HIS A 264 -13.90 11.37 -10.27
CA HIS A 264 -14.83 10.41 -10.85
C HIS A 264 -14.87 9.15 -9.98
N ARG A 265 -15.84 8.24 -10.18
CA ARG A 265 -15.90 6.96 -9.43
C ARG A 265 -14.70 6.05 -9.67
N ASN A 266 -13.96 6.23 -10.76
CA ASN A 266 -12.81 5.40 -11.12
C ASN A 266 -11.45 6.02 -10.76
N GLY A 267 -11.42 7.25 -10.24
CA GLY A 267 -10.17 7.95 -9.93
C GLY A 267 -10.28 9.45 -10.12
N THR A 268 -9.13 10.12 -10.17
CA THR A 268 -9.05 11.57 -10.36
C THR A 268 -8.34 11.90 -11.65
N ARG A 269 -8.86 12.90 -12.38
CA ARG A 269 -8.24 13.46 -13.57
C ARG A 269 -7.94 14.93 -13.35
N PHE A 270 -6.81 15.41 -13.85
CA PHE A 270 -6.42 16.83 -13.76
C PHE A 270 -5.35 17.15 -14.81
N GLN A 271 -5.16 18.43 -15.08
CA GLN A 271 -4.05 18.94 -15.87
C GLN A 271 -2.85 19.21 -14.96
N LEU A 272 -1.69 18.61 -15.25
CA LEU A 272 -0.42 18.86 -14.59
C LEU A 272 0.28 20.04 -15.25
N CYS A 273 0.48 21.12 -14.50
CA CYS A 273 1.03 22.38 -14.97
C CYS A 273 2.38 22.71 -14.31
N GLY A 274 3.20 23.53 -15.00
CA GLY A 274 4.50 24.00 -14.52
C GLY A 274 5.72 23.25 -15.07
N LEU A 275 5.52 22.11 -15.74
CA LEU A 275 6.56 21.43 -16.53
C LEU A 275 6.81 22.16 -17.87
N GLU A 276 7.84 21.74 -18.62
CA GLU A 276 8.10 22.25 -19.98
C GLU A 276 6.88 22.13 -20.91
N ARG A 277 6.07 21.09 -20.69
CA ARG A 277 4.79 20.87 -21.35
C ARG A 277 3.76 20.42 -20.32
N GLU A 278 2.58 21.03 -20.36
CA GLU A 278 1.46 20.57 -19.56
C GLU A 278 0.91 19.24 -20.09
N VAL A 279 0.52 18.35 -19.18
CA VAL A 279 0.03 17.00 -19.53
C VAL A 279 -1.21 16.65 -18.71
N GLU A 280 -2.18 15.99 -19.34
CA GLU A 280 -3.33 15.45 -18.64
C GLU A 280 -2.90 14.20 -17.86
N VAL A 281 -3.25 14.14 -16.58
CA VAL A 281 -2.96 13.02 -15.69
C VAL A 281 -4.25 12.34 -15.28
N GLU A 282 -4.24 11.01 -15.34
CA GLU A 282 -5.26 10.16 -14.75
C GLU A 282 -4.65 9.36 -13.59
N LEU A 283 -5.33 9.36 -12.45
CA LEU A 283 -4.97 8.58 -11.26
C LEU A 283 -6.05 7.52 -10.98
N PRO A 284 -5.99 6.35 -11.62
CA PRO A 284 -6.97 5.29 -11.42
C PRO A 284 -7.01 4.85 -9.95
N GLY A 285 -8.20 4.87 -9.35
CA GLY A 285 -8.42 4.47 -7.96
C GLY A 285 -7.91 5.45 -6.90
N PHE A 286 -7.32 6.60 -7.26
CA PHE A 286 -6.95 7.62 -6.29
C PHE A 286 -7.89 8.81 -6.37
N TYR A 287 -8.27 9.36 -5.22
CA TYR A 287 -9.39 10.30 -5.14
C TYR A 287 -9.01 11.58 -4.43
N GLY A 288 -9.53 12.68 -4.97
CA GLY A 288 -9.53 13.98 -4.31
C GLY A 288 -8.17 14.68 -4.31
N ARG A 289 -8.17 15.85 -3.67
CA ARG A 289 -7.03 16.75 -3.55
C ARG A 289 -5.77 16.10 -2.95
N PRO A 290 -5.85 15.24 -1.90
CA PRO A 290 -4.66 14.62 -1.32
C PRO A 290 -3.87 13.77 -2.34
N ALA A 291 -4.58 13.01 -3.19
CA ALA A 291 -3.95 12.20 -4.22
C ALA A 291 -3.28 13.05 -5.31
N VAL A 292 -3.88 14.18 -5.67
CA VAL A 292 -3.30 15.12 -6.64
C VAL A 292 -2.02 15.74 -6.08
N ILE A 293 -1.99 16.14 -4.80
CA ILE A 293 -0.77 16.61 -4.14
C ILE A 293 0.33 15.54 -4.16
N ASP A 294 0.02 14.29 -3.78
CA ASP A 294 1.00 13.20 -3.80
C ASP A 294 1.56 12.97 -5.23
N ALA A 295 0.72 13.13 -6.26
CA ALA A 295 1.12 13.05 -7.66
C ALA A 295 1.98 14.24 -8.11
N LEU A 296 1.68 15.46 -7.63
CA LEU A 296 2.51 16.64 -7.89
C LEU A 296 3.90 16.51 -7.24
N LEU A 297 3.95 16.08 -5.97
CA LEU A 297 5.21 15.79 -5.28
C LEU A 297 6.04 14.76 -6.06
N THR A 298 5.37 13.73 -6.58
CA THR A 298 5.97 12.70 -7.43
C THR A 298 6.51 13.27 -8.74
N ALA A 299 5.73 14.12 -9.42
CA ALA A 299 6.11 14.72 -10.69
C ALA A 299 7.39 15.57 -10.58
N VAL A 300 7.55 16.34 -9.49
CA VAL A 300 8.79 17.09 -9.25
C VAL A 300 10.00 16.17 -9.11
N VAL A 301 9.86 15.05 -8.41
CA VAL A 301 10.95 14.07 -8.25
C VAL A 301 11.33 13.47 -9.61
N ALA A 302 10.32 13.11 -10.42
CA ALA A 302 10.53 12.51 -11.73
C ALA A 302 11.16 13.48 -12.74
N ASP A 303 10.67 14.73 -12.78
CA ASP A 303 11.24 15.82 -13.59
C ASP A 303 12.71 16.07 -13.22
N HIS A 304 13.03 16.15 -11.93
CA HIS A 304 14.39 16.36 -11.46
C HIS A 304 15.38 15.24 -11.84
N VAL A 305 14.89 14.03 -12.12
CA VAL A 305 15.72 12.94 -12.63
C VAL A 305 15.63 12.74 -14.14
N GLY A 306 14.93 13.64 -14.85
CA GLY A 306 14.93 13.76 -16.30
C GLY A 306 13.83 12.97 -17.02
N LEU A 307 12.75 12.59 -16.35
CA LEU A 307 11.60 11.96 -17.02
C LEU A 307 10.76 13.02 -17.73
N SER A 308 10.26 12.69 -18.93
CA SER A 308 9.37 13.60 -19.67
C SER A 308 7.97 13.68 -19.00
N PRO A 309 7.21 14.76 -19.24
CA PRO A 309 5.84 14.88 -18.76
C PRO A 309 4.96 13.67 -19.14
N GLU A 310 5.14 13.12 -20.34
CA GLU A 310 4.41 11.94 -20.81
C GLU A 310 4.78 10.68 -20.01
N SER A 311 6.07 10.44 -19.73
CA SER A 311 6.50 9.34 -18.86
C SER A 311 5.94 9.48 -17.44
N ILE A 312 5.86 10.71 -16.92
CA ILE A 312 5.26 10.99 -15.61
C ILE A 312 3.78 10.60 -15.61
N ALA A 313 3.01 11.08 -16.60
CA ALA A 313 1.59 10.76 -16.72
C ALA A 313 1.36 9.25 -16.86
N ILE A 314 2.11 8.56 -17.73
CA ILE A 314 2.03 7.10 -17.91
C ILE A 314 2.35 6.37 -16.60
N GLY A 315 3.44 6.73 -15.92
CA GLY A 315 3.85 6.12 -14.67
C GLY A 315 2.81 6.26 -13.56
N LEU A 316 2.12 7.41 -13.49
CA LEU A 316 1.04 7.67 -12.54
C LEU A 316 -0.20 6.78 -12.78
N THR A 317 -0.47 6.37 -14.03
CA THR A 317 -1.56 5.39 -14.31
C THR A 317 -1.26 3.98 -13.81
N LYS A 318 0.03 3.63 -13.62
CA LYS A 318 0.50 2.30 -13.24
C LYS A 318 0.62 2.10 -11.72
N VAL A 319 0.29 3.13 -10.94
CA VAL A 319 0.42 3.12 -9.48
C VAL A 319 -0.56 2.10 -8.89
N GLN A 320 -0.01 1.19 -8.08
CA GLN A 320 -0.82 0.22 -7.37
C GLN A 320 -1.31 0.81 -6.05
N GLN A 321 -2.59 0.62 -5.78
CA GLN A 321 -3.14 0.94 -4.47
C GLN A 321 -2.54 0.05 -3.40
N THR A 322 -2.26 0.65 -2.24
CA THR A 322 -1.91 -0.11 -1.05
C THR A 322 -3.20 -0.39 -0.27
N PRO A 323 -3.52 -1.66 0.07
CA PRO A 323 -4.70 -1.99 0.87
C PRO A 323 -4.80 -1.15 2.16
N GLY A 324 -6.02 -0.76 2.53
CA GLY A 324 -6.29 0.14 3.66
C GLY A 324 -5.91 1.62 3.46
N ARG A 325 -5.39 2.04 2.31
CA ARG A 325 -5.01 3.44 2.02
C ARG A 325 -6.02 4.12 1.09
N PHE A 326 -7.27 4.24 1.55
CA PHE A 326 -8.39 4.77 0.76
C PHE A 326 -8.69 3.86 -0.45
N SER A 327 -8.89 2.57 -0.17
CA SER A 327 -9.13 1.56 -1.19
C SER A 327 -10.63 1.51 -1.53
N PRO A 328 -11.03 1.82 -2.78
CA PRO A 328 -12.41 1.71 -3.23
C PRO A 328 -12.77 0.24 -3.48
N ILE A 329 -13.75 -0.25 -2.74
CA ILE A 329 -14.30 -1.60 -2.85
C ILE A 329 -15.76 -1.46 -3.30
N ARG A 330 -16.08 -2.02 -4.45
CA ARG A 330 -17.46 -2.00 -4.96
C ARG A 330 -18.28 -3.05 -4.23
N LEU A 331 -19.42 -2.63 -3.70
CA LEU A 331 -20.41 -3.52 -3.11
C LEU A 331 -21.57 -3.71 -4.09
N PRO A 332 -22.47 -4.69 -3.87
CA PRO A 332 -23.66 -4.86 -4.70
C PRO A 332 -24.48 -3.57 -4.86
N GLY A 333 -25.05 -3.40 -6.06
CA GLY A 333 -25.65 -2.15 -6.51
C GLY A 333 -24.59 -1.11 -6.90
N ARG A 334 -24.90 0.18 -6.70
CA ARG A 334 -23.98 1.30 -6.96
C ARG A 334 -23.26 1.78 -5.70
N ARG A 335 -23.16 0.91 -4.69
CA ARG A 335 -22.51 1.16 -3.40
C ARG A 335 -21.00 1.10 -3.49
N LEU A 336 -20.34 1.94 -2.71
CA LEU A 336 -18.88 1.99 -2.63
C LEU A 336 -18.44 1.99 -1.16
N LEU A 337 -17.69 0.96 -0.77
CA LEU A 337 -16.94 0.94 0.48
C LEU A 337 -15.56 1.56 0.23
N ILE A 338 -15.16 2.50 1.06
CA ILE A 338 -13.81 3.07 1.07
C ILE A 338 -13.08 2.53 2.31
N ASP A 339 -12.21 1.56 2.09
CA ASP A 339 -11.33 1.03 3.13
C ASP A 339 -10.12 1.97 3.33
N ALA A 340 -10.17 2.77 4.38
CA ALA A 340 -9.09 3.65 4.82
C ALA A 340 -8.53 3.23 6.20
N THR A 341 -8.62 1.94 6.53
CA THR A 341 -8.35 1.37 7.87
C THR A 341 -6.89 1.18 8.23
N TYR A 342 -5.95 1.45 7.32
CA TYR A 342 -4.52 1.23 7.56
C TYR A 342 -3.98 1.97 8.81
N ASN A 343 -4.32 3.26 8.94
CA ASN A 343 -4.03 4.07 10.12
C ASN A 343 -4.83 5.40 10.05
N ALA A 344 -4.92 6.11 11.17
CA ALA A 344 -5.55 7.42 11.24
C ALA A 344 -4.77 8.43 12.07
N ASN A 345 -4.90 9.68 11.66
CA ASN A 345 -4.51 10.91 12.34
C ASN A 345 -5.40 12.04 11.79
N PRO A 346 -5.46 13.22 12.44
CA PRO A 346 -6.40 14.28 12.07
C PRO A 346 -6.33 14.67 10.58
N HIS A 347 -5.12 14.91 10.05
CA HIS A 347 -4.95 15.25 8.64
C HIS A 347 -5.47 14.15 7.70
N SER A 348 -5.15 12.90 7.99
CA SER A 348 -5.62 11.78 7.15
C SER A 348 -7.13 11.55 7.26
N MET A 349 -7.74 11.83 8.42
CA MET A 349 -9.19 11.76 8.61
C MET A 349 -9.88 12.81 7.75
N SER A 350 -9.46 14.07 7.86
CA SER A 350 -10.01 15.18 7.06
C SER A 350 -9.89 14.91 5.57
N ALA A 351 -8.69 14.55 5.11
CA ALA A 351 -8.43 14.16 3.72
C ALA A 351 -9.35 13.03 3.22
N SER A 352 -9.64 12.03 4.07
CA SER A 352 -10.52 10.91 3.71
C SER A 352 -11.99 11.33 3.67
N LEU A 353 -12.45 12.14 4.62
CA LEU A 353 -13.82 12.64 4.64
C LEU A 353 -14.10 13.55 3.44
N GLU A 354 -13.20 14.49 3.16
CA GLU A 354 -13.30 15.37 1.99
C GLU A 354 -13.34 14.56 0.70
N SER A 355 -12.44 13.59 0.53
CA SER A 355 -12.41 12.76 -0.67
C SER A 355 -13.66 11.89 -0.81
N ALA A 356 -14.16 11.31 0.28
CA ALA A 356 -15.39 10.52 0.29
C ALA A 356 -16.63 11.39 -0.04
N SER A 357 -16.66 12.65 0.41
CA SER A 357 -17.74 13.59 0.12
C SER A 357 -17.89 13.89 -1.38
N LYS A 358 -16.81 13.75 -2.15
CA LYS A 358 -16.83 13.96 -3.62
C LYS A 358 -17.30 12.74 -4.40
N LEU A 359 -17.48 11.59 -3.76
CA LEU A 359 -17.85 10.32 -4.43
C LEU A 359 -19.35 10.01 -4.41
N ALA A 360 -20.11 10.68 -3.53
CA ALA A 360 -21.56 10.57 -3.45
C ALA A 360 -22.17 11.93 -3.12
N GLU A 361 -23.45 12.10 -3.42
CA GLU A 361 -24.23 13.27 -3.01
C GLU A 361 -24.52 13.24 -1.50
N GLU A 362 -24.91 14.38 -0.95
CA GLU A 362 -25.37 14.47 0.44
C GLU A 362 -26.57 13.56 0.68
N GLY A 363 -26.70 13.01 1.90
CA GLY A 363 -27.71 11.99 2.23
C GLY A 363 -27.37 10.58 1.73
N LYS A 364 -26.33 10.42 0.90
CA LYS A 364 -25.81 9.12 0.43
C LYS A 364 -24.45 8.75 1.04
N ARG A 365 -24.01 9.47 2.08
CA ARG A 365 -22.66 9.33 2.68
C ARG A 365 -22.76 8.83 4.12
N LEU A 366 -22.04 7.75 4.42
CA LEU A 366 -21.92 7.16 5.75
C LEU A 366 -20.43 6.98 6.10
N ALA A 367 -20.05 7.18 7.35
CA ALA A 367 -18.71 6.90 7.83
C ALA A 367 -18.72 6.09 9.12
N VAL A 368 -17.92 5.03 9.17
CA VAL A 368 -17.55 4.30 10.38
C VAL A 368 -16.14 4.75 10.76
N LEU A 369 -16.06 5.63 11.77
CA LEU A 369 -14.82 6.24 12.22
C LEU A 369 -14.44 5.74 13.61
N GLY A 370 -13.16 5.44 13.81
CA GLY A 370 -12.62 5.03 15.11
C GLY A 370 -11.53 5.95 15.66
N THR A 371 -11.05 5.62 16.86
CA THR A 371 -9.98 6.35 17.55
C THR A 371 -8.73 6.63 16.68
N MET A 372 -8.25 7.87 16.73
CA MET A 372 -6.94 8.33 16.31
C MET A 372 -5.95 8.23 17.48
N SER A 373 -4.94 7.38 17.36
CA SER A 373 -3.95 7.09 18.42
C SER A 373 -2.79 8.09 18.40
N ASN A 374 -2.04 8.17 19.51
CA ASN A 374 -0.81 8.97 19.67
C ASN A 374 -1.02 10.49 19.53
N LEU A 375 -2.18 10.99 19.99
CA LEU A 375 -2.52 12.41 20.00
C LEU A 375 -2.29 13.08 21.37
N GLY A 376 -2.08 12.30 22.44
CA GLY A 376 -1.92 12.85 23.80
C GLY A 376 -3.11 13.72 24.23
N GLU A 377 -2.82 14.88 24.80
CA GLU A 377 -3.82 15.83 25.32
C GLU A 377 -4.72 16.44 24.24
N GLU A 378 -4.27 16.46 22.97
CA GLU A 378 -5.05 16.95 21.84
C GLU A 378 -6.19 15.99 21.44
N ALA A 379 -6.16 14.73 21.90
CA ALA A 379 -7.07 13.71 21.41
C ALA A 379 -8.56 14.10 21.49
N PRO A 380 -9.11 14.61 22.62
CA PRO A 380 -10.53 14.94 22.70
C PRO A 380 -10.97 15.98 21.66
N GLU A 381 -10.20 17.07 21.51
CA GLU A 381 -10.57 18.16 20.59
C GLU A 381 -10.39 17.75 19.13
N GLN A 382 -9.34 17.00 18.81
CA GLN A 382 -9.12 16.54 17.43
C GLN A 382 -10.21 15.55 16.98
N HIS A 383 -10.73 14.69 17.87
CA HIS A 383 -11.87 13.84 17.54
C HIS A 383 -13.15 14.65 17.38
N ARG A 384 -13.37 15.67 18.20
CA ARG A 384 -14.48 16.62 18.06
C ARG A 384 -14.43 17.34 16.71
N ALA A 385 -13.25 17.81 16.30
CA ALA A 385 -13.03 18.45 15.01
C ALA A 385 -13.33 17.52 13.82
N VAL A 386 -12.95 16.23 13.90
CA VAL A 386 -13.31 15.23 12.87
C VAL A 386 -14.83 15.04 12.80
N GLY A 387 -15.51 15.02 13.95
CA GLY A 387 -16.96 14.98 14.02
C GLY A 387 -17.63 16.17 13.34
N ARG A 388 -17.18 17.39 13.66
CA ARG A 388 -17.66 18.63 13.02
C ARG A 388 -17.49 18.58 11.51
N LEU A 389 -16.31 18.19 11.04
CA LEU A 389 -16.04 18.08 9.60
C LEU A 389 -16.93 17.04 8.90
N ALA A 390 -17.21 15.90 9.55
CA ALA A 390 -18.14 14.91 8.99
C ALA A 390 -19.55 15.51 8.82
N ALA A 391 -20.02 16.29 9.79
CA ALA A 391 -21.30 16.99 9.72
C ALA A 391 -21.32 18.06 8.60
N GLU A 392 -20.30 18.90 8.53
CA GLU A 392 -20.15 19.95 7.49
C GLU A 392 -20.13 19.36 6.06
N LEU A 393 -19.65 18.13 5.91
CA LEU A 393 -19.63 17.40 4.64
C LEU A 393 -20.88 16.55 4.41
N GLY A 394 -21.90 16.63 5.27
CA GLY A 394 -23.15 15.88 5.15
C GLY A 394 -22.96 14.36 5.22
N ILE A 395 -22.02 13.90 6.06
CA ILE A 395 -21.69 12.48 6.25
C ILE A 395 -22.31 12.00 7.57
N ALA A 396 -23.21 11.01 7.49
CA ALA A 396 -23.75 10.36 8.67
C ALA A 396 -22.66 9.56 9.39
N LEU A 397 -22.65 9.58 10.73
CA LEU A 397 -21.52 9.09 11.51
C LEU A 397 -21.87 7.89 12.41
N ILE A 398 -21.05 6.84 12.30
CA ILE A 398 -20.89 5.76 13.28
C ILE A 398 -19.51 5.93 13.92
N ALA A 399 -19.45 6.39 15.17
CA ALA A 399 -18.21 6.68 15.90
C ALA A 399 -17.88 5.56 16.89
N LEU A 400 -16.64 5.05 16.85
CA LEU A 400 -16.21 3.88 17.62
C LEU A 400 -14.95 4.13 18.43
N GLY A 401 -14.84 3.46 19.58
CA GLY A 401 -13.66 3.47 20.42
C GLY A 401 -13.61 4.60 21.45
N GLN A 402 -12.44 4.79 22.08
CA GLN A 402 -12.27 5.61 23.27
C GLN A 402 -12.83 7.04 23.16
N TYR A 403 -12.77 7.65 21.98
CA TYR A 403 -13.19 9.04 21.73
C TYR A 403 -14.45 9.13 20.86
N ALA A 404 -15.26 8.07 20.80
CA ALA A 404 -16.50 8.06 20.04
C ALA A 404 -17.44 9.21 20.42
N GLU A 405 -17.62 9.44 21.73
CA GLU A 405 -18.47 10.51 22.26
C GLU A 405 -17.97 11.91 21.89
N ASN A 406 -16.64 12.13 21.88
CA ASN A 406 -16.07 13.41 21.44
C ASN A 406 -16.39 13.68 19.97
N MET A 407 -16.25 12.65 19.12
CA MET A 407 -16.57 12.76 17.70
C MET A 407 -18.07 12.97 17.47
N ALA A 408 -18.92 12.25 18.20
CA ALA A 408 -20.36 12.43 18.16
C ALA A 408 -20.79 13.84 18.57
N ALA A 409 -20.23 14.35 19.68
CA ALA A 409 -20.52 15.71 20.16
C ALA A 409 -20.14 16.76 19.11
N GLY A 410 -18.97 16.63 18.48
CA GLY A 410 -18.57 17.53 17.41
C GLY A 410 -19.52 17.49 16.20
N ALA A 411 -19.94 16.29 15.78
CA ALA A 411 -20.91 16.17 14.70
C ALA A 411 -22.26 16.83 15.07
N GLN A 412 -22.77 16.60 16.28
CA GLN A 412 -24.04 17.18 16.76
C GLN A 412 -23.99 18.70 16.88
N GLU A 413 -22.88 19.27 17.36
CA GLU A 413 -22.67 20.73 17.44
C GLU A 413 -22.76 21.42 16.08
N ALA A 414 -22.29 20.75 15.03
CA ALA A 414 -22.38 21.21 13.65
C ALA A 414 -23.70 20.81 12.95
N GLY A 415 -24.68 20.27 13.67
CA GLY A 415 -25.99 19.88 13.13
C GLY A 415 -26.00 18.57 12.32
N GLY A 416 -24.95 17.74 12.46
CA GLY A 416 -24.79 16.49 11.74
C GLY A 416 -25.57 15.31 12.32
N THR A 417 -25.66 14.23 11.53
CA THR A 417 -26.34 12.99 11.93
C THR A 417 -25.37 12.01 12.57
N VAL A 418 -25.59 11.69 13.85
CA VAL A 418 -24.89 10.61 14.56
C VAL A 418 -25.83 9.41 14.66
N ILE A 419 -25.46 8.32 14.01
CA ILE A 419 -26.22 7.06 13.98
C ILE A 419 -25.92 6.22 15.23
N TYR A 420 -24.64 6.14 15.58
CA TYR A 420 -24.16 5.33 16.70
C TYR A 420 -22.83 5.89 17.19
N ALA A 421 -22.66 5.96 18.51
CA ALA A 421 -21.42 6.32 19.15
C ALA A 421 -21.20 5.37 20.32
N SER A 422 -20.06 4.68 20.36
CA SER A 422 -19.75 3.83 21.50
C SER A 422 -18.26 3.51 21.64
N LYS A 423 -17.80 3.50 22.90
CA LYS A 423 -16.49 2.97 23.27
C LYS A 423 -16.42 1.45 23.14
N GLN A 424 -17.51 0.75 23.46
CA GLN A 424 -17.61 -0.70 23.39
C GLN A 424 -18.57 -1.10 22.27
N TRP A 425 -18.05 -1.79 21.27
CA TRP A 425 -18.80 -2.12 20.06
C TRP A 425 -18.57 -3.57 19.67
N ARG A 426 -19.50 -4.12 18.90
CA ARG A 426 -19.43 -5.48 18.36
C ARG A 426 -19.42 -5.40 16.84
N LYS A 427 -18.46 -6.09 16.21
CA LYS A 427 -18.27 -6.13 14.75
C LYS A 427 -19.59 -6.37 14.00
N ASP A 428 -20.30 -7.43 14.33
CA ASP A 428 -21.51 -7.83 13.58
C ASP A 428 -22.62 -6.77 13.66
N HIS A 429 -22.77 -6.10 14.81
CA HIS A 429 -23.71 -4.99 14.95
C HIS A 429 -23.35 -3.81 14.03
N ILE A 430 -22.06 -3.45 13.94
CA ILE A 430 -21.60 -2.35 13.08
C ILE A 430 -21.76 -2.71 11.60
N VAL A 431 -21.46 -3.95 11.22
CA VAL A 431 -21.65 -4.46 9.85
C VAL A 431 -23.12 -4.36 9.45
N ASP A 432 -24.02 -4.87 10.28
CA ASP A 432 -25.46 -4.84 10.01
C ASP A 432 -25.99 -3.41 9.93
N LEU A 433 -25.60 -2.56 10.88
CA LEU A 433 -26.00 -1.15 10.91
C LEU A 433 -25.53 -0.41 9.66
N ALA A 434 -24.27 -0.58 9.28
CA ALA A 434 -23.70 0.08 8.10
C ALA A 434 -24.40 -0.36 6.80
N LEU A 435 -24.63 -1.66 6.62
CA LEU A 435 -25.28 -2.18 5.40
C LEU A 435 -26.77 -1.86 5.31
N ASN A 436 -27.47 -1.78 6.45
CA ASN A 436 -28.89 -1.43 6.47
C ASN A 436 -29.13 0.06 6.17
N LEU A 437 -28.18 0.92 6.53
CA LEU A 437 -28.30 2.37 6.34
C LEU A 437 -27.65 2.88 5.06
N LEU A 438 -26.71 2.13 4.47
CA LEU A 438 -26.05 2.53 3.24
C LEU A 438 -27.03 2.52 2.05
N PRO A 439 -27.30 3.67 1.40
CA PRO A 439 -28.22 3.70 0.25
C PRO A 439 -27.69 2.92 -0.95
N GLU A 440 -28.53 2.59 -1.94
CA GLU A 440 -28.15 1.81 -3.13
C GLU A 440 -27.06 2.46 -3.99
N GLU A 441 -26.91 3.78 -3.92
CA GLU A 441 -25.83 4.53 -4.58
C GLU A 441 -24.87 5.20 -3.58
N GLY A 442 -24.80 4.68 -2.35
CA GLY A 442 -24.09 5.30 -1.24
C GLY A 442 -22.58 5.06 -1.21
N VAL A 443 -21.88 5.91 -0.47
CA VAL A 443 -20.46 5.76 -0.11
C VAL A 443 -20.34 5.53 1.39
N LEU A 444 -19.62 4.48 1.77
CA LEU A 444 -19.28 4.12 3.14
C LEU A 444 -17.78 4.26 3.36
N LEU A 445 -17.35 5.22 4.17
CA LEU A 445 -15.95 5.33 4.60
C LEU A 445 -15.71 4.54 5.88
N VAL A 446 -14.68 3.71 5.93
CA VAL A 446 -14.24 3.05 7.18
C VAL A 446 -12.82 3.48 7.50
N LYS A 447 -12.60 4.06 8.68
CA LYS A 447 -11.29 4.62 9.04
C LYS A 447 -11.04 4.69 10.54
N ALA A 448 -9.88 4.21 10.98
CA ALA A 448 -9.38 4.37 12.33
C ALA A 448 -7.86 4.19 12.38
N SER A 449 -7.27 4.36 13.56
CA SER A 449 -5.92 3.83 13.81
C SER A 449 -5.94 2.32 13.79
N ASN A 450 -4.84 1.71 13.40
CA ASN A 450 -4.73 0.25 13.32
C ASN A 450 -5.02 -0.45 14.67
N SER A 451 -4.76 0.19 15.80
CA SER A 451 -5.07 -0.33 17.14
C SER A 451 -6.57 -0.52 17.42
N VAL A 452 -7.46 0.01 16.56
CA VAL A 452 -8.92 -0.19 16.66
C VAL A 452 -9.37 -1.40 15.84
N GLU A 453 -8.51 -1.90 14.95
CA GLU A 453 -8.74 -3.08 14.11
C GLU A 453 -9.97 -2.97 13.19
N LEU A 454 -10.32 -1.76 12.71
CA LEU A 454 -11.48 -1.60 11.83
C LEU A 454 -11.33 -2.28 10.47
N GLU A 455 -10.14 -2.74 10.09
CA GLU A 455 -9.93 -3.57 8.89
C GLU A 455 -10.85 -4.80 8.89
N ILE A 456 -11.09 -5.41 10.06
CA ILE A 456 -11.97 -6.59 10.16
C ILE A 456 -13.44 -6.22 9.93
N VAL A 457 -13.81 -4.96 10.17
CA VAL A 457 -15.16 -4.44 9.92
C VAL A 457 -15.34 -4.18 8.43
N ALA A 458 -14.35 -3.54 7.78
CA ALA A 458 -14.37 -3.32 6.34
C ALA A 458 -14.46 -4.65 5.57
N GLU A 459 -13.63 -5.65 5.92
CA GLU A 459 -13.68 -6.99 5.33
C GLU A 459 -15.03 -7.68 5.58
N ALA A 460 -15.56 -7.59 6.81
CA ALA A 460 -16.85 -8.18 7.13
C ALA A 460 -18.02 -7.50 6.40
N ILE A 461 -17.96 -6.19 6.16
CA ILE A 461 -18.94 -5.45 5.34
C ILE A 461 -18.93 -5.97 3.91
N GLU A 462 -17.75 -6.12 3.30
CA GLU A 462 -17.62 -6.65 1.93
C GLU A 462 -18.20 -8.07 1.85
N LYS A 463 -17.80 -8.94 2.78
CA LYS A 463 -18.30 -10.32 2.85
C LYS A 463 -19.82 -10.39 3.04
N GLU A 464 -20.36 -9.61 3.98
CA GLU A 464 -21.79 -9.64 4.28
C GLU A 464 -22.61 -9.01 3.15
N ALA A 465 -22.11 -7.94 2.51
CA ALA A 465 -22.74 -7.38 1.33
C ALA A 465 -22.80 -8.41 0.19
N ALA A 466 -21.70 -9.13 -0.05
CA ALA A 466 -21.66 -10.22 -1.01
C ALA A 466 -22.66 -11.33 -0.65
N ARG A 467 -22.76 -11.73 0.61
CA ARG A 467 -23.77 -12.71 1.08
C ARG A 467 -25.20 -12.26 0.80
N ARG A 468 -25.50 -10.98 1.06
CA ARG A 468 -26.83 -10.37 0.85
C ARG A 468 -27.20 -10.20 -0.63
N SER A 469 -26.25 -10.34 -1.56
CA SER A 469 -26.52 -10.28 -3.01
C SER A 469 -27.34 -11.46 -3.53
N GLY A 470 -27.42 -12.57 -2.79
CA GLY A 470 -28.16 -13.77 -3.20
C GLY A 470 -27.46 -14.66 -4.21
N LEU A 471 -26.25 -14.30 -4.68
CA LEU A 471 -25.46 -15.16 -5.58
C LEU A 471 -25.13 -16.51 -4.90
N ILE A 472 -25.23 -17.60 -5.67
CA ILE A 472 -24.82 -18.95 -5.24
C ILE A 472 -23.47 -19.33 -5.84
N PRO A 473 -22.74 -20.29 -5.26
CA PRO A 473 -21.48 -20.77 -5.85
C PRO A 473 -21.71 -21.39 -7.25
N PRO A 474 -20.83 -21.16 -8.24
CA PRO A 474 -21.00 -21.67 -9.61
C PRO A 474 -20.66 -23.16 -9.76
N LEU A 475 -20.07 -23.76 -8.71
CA LEU A 475 -19.70 -25.18 -8.63
C LEU A 475 -20.14 -25.75 -7.28
N ALA A 476 -20.49 -27.03 -7.24
CA ALA A 476 -20.86 -27.72 -6.00
C ALA A 476 -19.71 -27.78 -4.96
N LYS A 477 -18.46 -27.81 -5.42
CA LYS A 477 -17.26 -27.77 -4.57
C LYS A 477 -16.36 -26.63 -5.02
N ILE A 478 -16.06 -25.72 -4.09
CA ILE A 478 -15.22 -24.55 -4.34
C ILE A 478 -13.80 -24.84 -3.86
N VAL A 479 -12.87 -24.95 -4.81
CA VAL A 479 -11.44 -25.16 -4.54
C VAL A 479 -10.65 -24.07 -5.27
N PRO A 480 -10.44 -22.90 -4.63
CA PRO A 480 -9.65 -21.83 -5.22
C PRO A 480 -8.21 -22.28 -5.43
N THR A 481 -7.67 -21.97 -6.61
CA THR A 481 -6.26 -22.18 -6.96
C THR A 481 -5.56 -20.89 -7.32
N ARG A 482 -6.33 -19.84 -7.64
CA ARG A 482 -5.86 -18.49 -7.90
C ARG A 482 -6.94 -17.50 -7.50
N TYR A 483 -6.55 -16.37 -6.91
CA TYR A 483 -7.48 -15.39 -6.32
C TYR A 483 -7.65 -14.16 -7.21
N TYR A 484 -8.61 -13.29 -6.91
CA TYR A 484 -8.74 -11.99 -7.56
C TYR A 484 -7.54 -11.07 -7.23
N GLY A 485 -7.30 -10.08 -8.08
CA GLY A 485 -6.35 -8.99 -7.82
C GLY A 485 -5.03 -9.11 -8.57
N PHE A 486 -4.05 -8.30 -8.18
CA PHE A 486 -2.78 -8.18 -8.89
C PHE A 486 -1.83 -9.31 -8.52
N GLN A 487 -1.49 -10.15 -9.48
CA GLN A 487 -0.67 -11.33 -9.23
C GLN A 487 0.17 -11.70 -10.43
N ARG A 488 1.30 -12.35 -10.16
CA ARG A 488 2.20 -12.84 -11.20
C ARG A 488 1.51 -13.92 -12.01
N HIS A 489 1.32 -13.68 -13.31
CA HIS A 489 0.67 -14.60 -14.22
C HIS A 489 1.51 -15.88 -14.36
N PRO A 490 0.93 -17.09 -14.25
CA PRO A 490 1.69 -18.34 -14.24
C PRO A 490 2.43 -18.61 -15.56
N VAL A 491 1.82 -18.21 -16.69
CA VAL A 491 2.41 -18.37 -18.04
C VAL A 491 3.37 -17.23 -18.41
N THR A 492 2.93 -15.96 -18.43
CA THR A 492 3.79 -14.84 -18.87
C THR A 492 4.83 -14.43 -17.83
N ARG A 493 4.65 -14.79 -16.56
CA ARG A 493 5.46 -14.35 -15.40
C ARG A 493 5.45 -12.84 -15.13
N GLU A 494 4.61 -12.11 -15.85
CA GLU A 494 4.36 -10.69 -15.63
C GLU A 494 3.31 -10.50 -14.54
N TRP A 495 3.37 -9.37 -13.84
CA TRP A 495 2.33 -8.99 -12.90
C TRP A 495 1.17 -8.35 -13.66
N ALA A 496 -0.01 -8.94 -13.54
CA ALA A 496 -1.21 -8.46 -14.19
C ALA A 496 -2.41 -8.55 -13.24
N PRO A 497 -3.43 -7.71 -13.42
CA PRO A 497 -4.68 -7.88 -12.69
C PRO A 497 -5.34 -9.18 -13.13
N HIS A 498 -5.86 -9.91 -12.16
CA HIS A 498 -6.72 -11.06 -12.38
C HIS A 498 -8.13 -10.66 -11.97
N GLU A 499 -9.04 -10.60 -12.94
CA GLU A 499 -10.38 -10.06 -12.76
C GLU A 499 -11.40 -11.08 -12.19
N GLY A 500 -10.92 -12.26 -11.78
CA GLY A 500 -11.74 -13.34 -11.25
C GLY A 500 -11.01 -14.27 -10.29
N ILE A 501 -11.60 -15.44 -10.05
CA ILE A 501 -11.04 -16.53 -9.24
C ILE A 501 -10.95 -17.80 -10.09
N ASP A 502 -9.87 -18.56 -9.93
CA ASP A 502 -9.70 -19.84 -10.61
C ASP A 502 -10.09 -20.98 -9.66
N LEU A 503 -11.17 -21.68 -10.00
CA LEU A 503 -11.73 -22.78 -9.23
C LEU A 503 -11.37 -24.11 -9.86
N SER A 504 -10.53 -24.90 -9.19
CA SER A 504 -10.13 -26.22 -9.69
C SER A 504 -11.29 -27.20 -9.62
N ALA A 505 -11.53 -27.87 -10.74
CA ALA A 505 -12.54 -28.91 -10.86
C ALA A 505 -12.19 -29.85 -12.01
N ARG A 506 -12.73 -31.06 -12.00
CA ARG A 506 -12.51 -32.01 -13.10
C ARG A 506 -13.18 -31.48 -14.38
N ARG A 507 -12.58 -31.73 -15.54
CA ARG A 507 -13.25 -31.49 -16.82
C ARG A 507 -14.59 -32.24 -16.86
N GLY A 508 -15.64 -31.58 -17.36
CA GLY A 508 -17.01 -32.11 -17.35
C GLY A 508 -17.81 -31.80 -16.07
N THR A 509 -17.19 -31.20 -15.05
CA THR A 509 -17.94 -30.76 -13.84
C THR A 509 -18.98 -29.71 -14.24
N PRO A 510 -20.27 -29.86 -13.88
CA PRO A 510 -21.28 -28.86 -14.22
C PRO A 510 -20.98 -27.49 -13.62
N ILE A 511 -21.16 -26.45 -14.43
CA ILE A 511 -21.15 -25.03 -14.05
C ILE A 511 -22.61 -24.56 -14.05
N VAL A 512 -23.02 -23.90 -12.97
CA VAL A 512 -24.39 -23.38 -12.84
C VAL A 512 -24.46 -21.85 -12.88
N ALA A 513 -25.58 -21.32 -13.34
CA ALA A 513 -25.89 -19.89 -13.23
C ALA A 513 -25.98 -19.48 -11.76
N VAL A 514 -25.26 -18.42 -11.37
CA VAL A 514 -25.18 -18.01 -9.95
C VAL A 514 -26.40 -17.22 -9.48
N ALA A 515 -27.21 -16.74 -10.41
CA ALA A 515 -28.49 -16.07 -10.20
C ALA A 515 -29.31 -16.17 -11.49
N ASP A 516 -30.60 -15.82 -11.41
CA ASP A 516 -31.44 -15.63 -12.59
C ASP A 516 -30.81 -14.58 -13.51
N GLY A 517 -30.94 -14.73 -14.82
CA GLY A 517 -30.37 -13.75 -15.74
C GLY A 517 -30.61 -14.06 -17.21
N THR A 518 -30.05 -13.21 -18.07
CA THR A 518 -30.03 -13.40 -19.52
C THR A 518 -28.59 -13.56 -19.97
N VAL A 519 -28.31 -14.58 -20.77
CA VAL A 519 -26.97 -14.79 -21.35
C VAL A 519 -26.66 -13.63 -22.29
N SER A 520 -25.72 -12.78 -21.90
CA SER A 520 -25.36 -11.58 -22.65
C SER A 520 -24.26 -11.85 -23.67
N LYS A 521 -23.46 -12.91 -23.47
CA LYS A 521 -22.37 -13.27 -24.36
C LYS A 521 -22.10 -14.77 -24.32
N VAL A 522 -21.78 -15.33 -25.48
CA VAL A 522 -21.18 -16.66 -25.64
C VAL A 522 -20.10 -16.51 -26.70
N GLN A 523 -18.88 -16.93 -26.39
CA GLN A 523 -17.77 -16.89 -27.34
C GLN A 523 -16.93 -18.16 -27.21
N MET A 524 -16.72 -18.81 -28.35
CA MET A 524 -15.91 -20.02 -28.48
C MET A 524 -14.48 -19.65 -28.86
N ASP A 525 -13.52 -20.50 -28.45
CA ASP A 525 -12.12 -20.46 -28.87
C ASP A 525 -11.39 -19.11 -28.65
N HIS A 526 -11.78 -18.34 -27.61
CA HIS A 526 -11.09 -17.11 -27.27
C HIS A 526 -9.63 -17.40 -26.84
N PRO A 527 -8.59 -16.68 -27.34
CA PRO A 527 -7.19 -17.01 -27.08
C PRO A 527 -6.81 -17.10 -25.59
N THR A 528 -7.39 -16.22 -24.77
CA THR A 528 -7.20 -16.22 -23.30
C THR A 528 -8.28 -17.04 -22.60
N TYR A 529 -9.51 -16.54 -22.56
CA TYR A 529 -10.66 -17.13 -21.86
C TYR A 529 -11.17 -18.49 -22.40
N GLY A 530 -10.74 -18.95 -23.57
CA GLY A 530 -11.26 -20.17 -24.19
C GLY A 530 -12.75 -20.04 -24.53
N ASN A 531 -13.47 -21.14 -24.37
CA ASN A 531 -14.93 -21.09 -24.46
C ASN A 531 -15.46 -20.42 -23.19
N HIS A 532 -16.15 -19.30 -23.35
CA HIS A 532 -16.68 -18.56 -22.23
C HIS A 532 -18.06 -17.98 -22.53
N LEU A 533 -18.78 -17.68 -21.46
CA LEU A 533 -20.04 -16.99 -21.51
C LEU A 533 -20.14 -15.94 -20.41
N GLU A 534 -21.01 -14.96 -20.62
CA GLU A 534 -21.38 -13.94 -19.63
C GLU A 534 -22.90 -13.97 -19.43
N ILE A 535 -23.34 -13.81 -18.18
CA ILE A 535 -24.76 -13.70 -17.82
C ILE A 535 -24.98 -12.34 -17.18
N ASP A 536 -25.92 -11.57 -17.73
CA ASP A 536 -26.44 -10.34 -17.14
C ASP A 536 -27.61 -10.67 -16.21
N HIS A 537 -27.45 -10.34 -14.94
CA HIS A 537 -28.42 -10.59 -13.87
C HIS A 537 -29.32 -9.38 -13.58
N GLY A 538 -29.20 -8.30 -14.36
CA GLY A 538 -29.85 -7.02 -14.07
C GLY A 538 -29.03 -6.15 -13.11
N ASP A 539 -29.45 -4.89 -12.94
CA ASP A 539 -28.82 -3.90 -12.06
C ASP A 539 -27.29 -3.75 -12.21
N GLY A 540 -26.79 -4.01 -13.43
CA GLY A 540 -25.37 -3.95 -13.76
C GLY A 540 -24.53 -5.10 -13.20
N ILE A 541 -25.15 -6.17 -12.70
CA ILE A 541 -24.48 -7.37 -12.23
C ILE A 541 -24.26 -8.32 -13.41
N VAL A 542 -22.99 -8.59 -13.73
CA VAL A 542 -22.63 -9.55 -14.78
C VAL A 542 -21.69 -10.60 -14.20
N THR A 543 -21.92 -11.87 -14.49
CA THR A 543 -20.97 -12.94 -14.16
C THR A 543 -20.37 -13.56 -15.40
N GLY A 544 -19.07 -13.82 -15.34
CA GLY A 544 -18.29 -14.40 -16.43
C GLY A 544 -17.83 -15.82 -16.07
N TYR A 545 -17.93 -16.74 -17.03
CA TYR A 545 -17.56 -18.13 -16.88
C TYR A 545 -16.66 -18.56 -18.03
N ALA A 546 -15.42 -18.92 -17.73
CA ALA A 546 -14.43 -19.19 -18.77
C ALA A 546 -13.80 -20.58 -18.68
N HIS A 547 -13.02 -20.89 -19.72
CA HIS A 547 -12.32 -22.15 -19.93
C HIS A 547 -13.25 -23.36 -20.01
N ALA A 548 -14.51 -23.16 -20.41
CA ALA A 548 -15.51 -24.20 -20.49
C ALA A 548 -15.12 -25.28 -21.53
N HIS A 549 -15.51 -26.53 -21.26
CA HIS A 549 -15.43 -27.59 -22.25
C HIS A 549 -16.61 -27.50 -23.22
N LYS A 550 -17.81 -27.31 -22.67
CA LYS A 550 -19.08 -27.27 -23.38
C LYS A 550 -19.96 -26.19 -22.75
N ILE A 551 -20.71 -25.47 -23.59
CA ILE A 551 -21.69 -24.46 -23.18
C ILE A 551 -23.07 -24.94 -23.66
N TYR A 552 -24.08 -24.83 -22.79
CA TYR A 552 -25.43 -25.35 -23.01
C TYR A 552 -26.44 -24.31 -23.46
N VAL A 553 -26.08 -23.03 -23.33
CA VAL A 553 -26.98 -21.89 -23.47
C VAL A 553 -26.54 -20.98 -24.61
N ASN A 554 -27.47 -20.19 -25.14
CA ASN A 554 -27.23 -19.26 -26.24
C ASN A 554 -27.39 -17.80 -25.80
N VAL A 555 -26.77 -16.86 -26.54
CA VAL A 555 -26.98 -15.43 -26.31
C VAL A 555 -28.47 -15.08 -26.41
N GLY A 556 -28.96 -14.31 -25.44
CA GLY A 556 -30.37 -13.93 -25.30
C GLY A 556 -31.23 -14.94 -24.53
N GLU A 557 -30.71 -16.12 -24.20
CA GLU A 557 -31.43 -17.13 -23.42
C GLU A 557 -31.57 -16.70 -21.95
N ARG A 558 -32.76 -16.88 -21.38
CA ARG A 558 -32.99 -16.69 -19.95
C ARG A 558 -32.62 -17.96 -19.19
N VAL A 559 -31.89 -17.80 -18.10
CA VAL A 559 -31.47 -18.90 -17.23
C VAL A 559 -31.94 -18.65 -15.80
N ALA A 560 -32.30 -19.73 -15.12
CA ALA A 560 -32.63 -19.69 -13.69
C ALA A 560 -31.39 -19.93 -12.82
N GLN A 561 -31.36 -19.38 -11.62
CA GLN A 561 -30.34 -19.66 -10.61
C GLN A 561 -30.22 -21.17 -10.39
N GLY A 562 -29.00 -21.70 -10.44
CA GLY A 562 -28.72 -23.12 -10.30
C GLY A 562 -28.91 -23.96 -11.58
N GLN A 563 -29.39 -23.38 -12.68
CA GLN A 563 -29.44 -24.05 -13.97
C GLN A 563 -28.03 -24.36 -14.47
N SER A 564 -27.82 -25.58 -14.98
CA SER A 564 -26.58 -25.97 -15.64
C SER A 564 -26.41 -25.22 -16.96
N ILE A 565 -25.34 -24.44 -17.08
CA ILE A 565 -25.07 -23.55 -18.21
C ILE A 565 -23.85 -23.98 -19.03
N ALA A 566 -22.92 -24.69 -18.41
CA ALA A 566 -21.68 -25.15 -19.05
C ALA A 566 -21.04 -26.30 -18.27
N GLU A 567 -19.92 -26.81 -18.77
CA GLU A 567 -19.06 -27.75 -18.07
C GLU A 567 -17.64 -27.20 -17.97
N VAL A 568 -17.00 -27.42 -16.82
CA VAL A 568 -15.58 -27.10 -16.61
C VAL A 568 -14.74 -27.74 -17.70
N GLY A 569 -13.83 -26.96 -18.26
CA GLY A 569 -12.92 -27.41 -19.30
C GLY A 569 -11.48 -27.05 -19.04
N ASN A 570 -10.74 -26.93 -20.13
CA ASN A 570 -9.33 -26.58 -20.17
C ASN A 570 -9.03 -25.93 -21.54
N THR A 571 -9.90 -24.99 -21.95
CA THR A 571 -9.82 -24.30 -23.24
C THR A 571 -9.21 -22.92 -23.08
N GLY A 572 -8.57 -22.38 -24.13
CA GLY A 572 -7.83 -21.11 -24.04
C GLY A 572 -6.48 -21.26 -23.33
N ARG A 573 -6.05 -20.23 -22.60
CA ARG A 573 -4.74 -20.16 -21.95
C ARG A 573 -4.80 -20.73 -20.52
N THR A 574 -4.67 -22.04 -20.38
CA THR A 574 -4.75 -22.73 -19.09
C THR A 574 -3.61 -23.75 -18.90
N THR A 575 -3.30 -24.08 -17.65
CA THR A 575 -2.31 -25.14 -17.30
C THR A 575 -2.96 -26.44 -16.80
N GLY A 576 -4.29 -26.46 -16.65
CA GLY A 576 -5.07 -27.61 -16.21
C GLY A 576 -6.54 -27.25 -16.02
N PRO A 577 -7.44 -28.25 -15.85
CA PRO A 577 -8.88 -28.00 -15.78
C PRO A 577 -9.30 -27.15 -14.57
N HIS A 578 -10.02 -26.06 -14.85
CA HIS A 578 -10.60 -25.15 -13.87
C HIS A 578 -11.70 -24.30 -14.49
N LEU A 579 -12.51 -23.67 -13.64
CA LEU A 579 -13.38 -22.56 -14.02
C LEU A 579 -12.68 -21.25 -13.64
N HIS A 580 -12.48 -20.37 -14.60
CA HIS A 580 -12.24 -18.96 -14.29
C HIS A 580 -13.60 -18.26 -14.15
N PHE A 581 -13.88 -17.75 -12.95
CA PHE A 581 -15.16 -17.15 -12.59
C PHE A 581 -14.98 -15.67 -12.23
N GLU A 582 -15.79 -14.81 -12.81
CA GLU A 582 -15.77 -13.37 -12.58
C GLU A 582 -17.14 -12.88 -12.09
N VAL A 583 -17.12 -11.86 -11.21
CA VAL A 583 -18.30 -11.09 -10.82
C VAL A 583 -18.00 -9.63 -11.11
N ARG A 584 -18.90 -8.96 -11.84
CA ARG A 584 -18.75 -7.55 -12.23
C ARG A 584 -19.97 -6.75 -11.78
N PHE A 585 -19.72 -5.59 -11.19
CA PHE A 585 -20.74 -4.59 -10.87
C PHE A 585 -20.51 -3.35 -11.73
N HIS A 586 -21.50 -3.02 -12.56
CA HIS A 586 -21.44 -1.94 -13.55
C HIS A 586 -20.16 -1.97 -14.40
N GLY A 587 -19.83 -3.16 -14.93
CA GLY A 587 -18.68 -3.40 -15.80
C GLY A 587 -17.33 -3.50 -15.11
N LYS A 588 -17.25 -3.38 -13.78
CA LYS A 588 -15.99 -3.50 -13.01
C LYS A 588 -15.97 -4.79 -12.21
N ALA A 589 -14.89 -5.55 -12.36
CA ALA A 589 -14.66 -6.77 -11.59
C ALA A 589 -14.54 -6.47 -10.09
N VAL A 590 -15.04 -7.39 -9.27
CA VAL A 590 -14.85 -7.44 -7.82
C VAL A 590 -14.33 -8.82 -7.44
N ASP A 591 -13.86 -8.99 -6.20
CA ASP A 591 -13.37 -10.28 -5.73
C ASP A 591 -14.51 -11.31 -5.65
N PRO A 592 -14.58 -12.33 -6.54
CA PRO A 592 -15.64 -13.32 -6.50
C PRO A 592 -15.57 -14.22 -5.27
N TYR A 593 -14.42 -14.27 -4.58
CA TYR A 593 -14.20 -15.10 -3.39
C TYR A 593 -15.31 -14.94 -2.36
N TYR A 594 -15.72 -13.69 -2.09
CA TYR A 594 -16.76 -13.37 -1.10
C TYR A 594 -18.18 -13.77 -1.53
N TYR A 595 -18.40 -14.01 -2.83
CA TYR A 595 -19.70 -14.39 -3.39
C TYR A 595 -19.86 -15.90 -3.51
N VAL A 596 -18.75 -16.64 -3.60
CA VAL A 596 -18.76 -18.09 -3.86
C VAL A 596 -18.34 -18.94 -2.67
N ILE A 597 -17.71 -18.37 -1.65
CA ILE A 597 -17.33 -19.11 -0.44
C ILE A 597 -18.29 -18.76 0.69
N ARG A 598 -18.99 -19.78 1.17
CA ARG A 598 -19.91 -19.71 2.31
C ARG A 598 -19.32 -20.42 3.52
#